data_AF-A0A0L0LER1-F1
#
_entry.id   AF-A0A0L0LER1-F1
#
_cell.length_a   1.000
_cell.length_b   1.000
_cell.length_c   1.000
_cell.angle_alpha   90.00
_cell.angle_beta   90.00
_cell.angle_gamma   90.00
#
_symmetry.space_group_name_H-M   'P 1'
#
loop_
_entity.id
_entity.type
_entity.pdbx_description
1 polymer ?
#
loop_
_entity_poly.entity_id
_entity_poly.type
_entity_poly.pdbx_seq_one_letter_code
_entity_poly.pdbx_strand_id
1 'polypeptide(L)'
;MGGDENAMTEEFYHKNIFDDVVDVDLQFVEEESDAIGPKAKSGFNIFSFTDAVGARNKKDAWVLYQKALASGMVPEEIFWKIVWAIKTMLLAKVTKSADEADMKPFPYSKAKSNLVNFKEGDLESLSQSLLVGYHNARRGKGEIGTLVEKTILSL
;
A
#
# COMPACT_ATOMS: atom_id res chain seq x y z
N MET A 1 0.43 43.26 29.95
CA MET A 1 -0.35 42.07 29.52
C MET A 1 -0.58 42.24 28.03
N GLY A 2 0.32 41.92 27.09
CA GLY A 2 1.26 40.79 27.03
C GLY A 2 0.45 39.49 27.07
N GLY A 3 0.25 38.73 26.00
CA GLY A 3 0.75 38.75 24.64
C GLY A 3 0.53 37.35 24.07
N ASP A 4 -0.13 37.30 22.91
CA ASP A 4 0.05 36.36 21.80
C ASP A 4 -0.15 34.83 21.92
N GLU A 5 -0.51 34.28 20.75
CA GLU A 5 -0.40 32.89 20.29
C GLU A 5 -1.48 31.88 20.71
N ASN A 6 -2.59 31.89 19.95
CA ASN A 6 -3.06 30.68 19.25
C ASN A 6 -4.03 31.06 18.12
N ALA A 7 -3.55 31.91 17.20
CA ALA A 7 -4.03 31.86 15.83
C ALA A 7 -3.31 30.69 15.13
N MET A 8 -4.01 29.99 14.23
CA MET A 8 -3.54 28.83 13.44
C MET A 8 -3.56 27.53 14.27
N THR A 9 -4.49 26.60 14.05
CA THR A 9 -4.22 25.47 13.13
C THR A 9 -5.45 24.58 12.79
N GLU A 10 -6.68 25.05 13.00
CA GLU A 10 -7.89 24.21 12.77
C GLU A 10 -8.46 24.26 11.33
N GLU A 11 -7.97 25.12 10.44
CA GLU A 11 -8.62 25.33 9.11
C GLU A 11 -7.79 24.88 7.89
N PHE A 12 -6.70 24.12 8.06
CA PHE A 12 -5.78 23.92 6.93
C PHE A 12 -6.04 22.68 6.03
N TYR A 13 -7.06 21.86 6.27
CA TYR A 13 -7.15 20.55 5.57
C TYR A 13 -8.38 20.20 4.76
N HIS A 14 -9.33 21.09 4.48
CA HIS A 14 -10.56 20.68 3.75
C HIS A 14 -10.88 21.48 2.49
N LYS A 15 -9.93 22.24 1.93
CA LYS A 15 -10.15 22.93 0.66
C LYS A 15 -9.01 22.71 -0.32
N ASN A 16 -9.37 22.39 -1.56
CA ASN A 16 -8.43 22.36 -2.66
C ASN A 16 -8.06 23.81 -3.09
N ILE A 17 -7.10 23.94 -4.00
CA ILE A 17 -6.63 25.23 -4.58
C ILE A 17 -7.76 26.08 -5.19
N PHE A 18 -8.96 25.52 -5.40
CA PHE A 18 -10.12 26.20 -5.97
C PHE A 18 -11.18 26.56 -4.92
N ASP A 19 -10.84 26.47 -3.63
CA ASP A 19 -11.71 26.86 -2.51
C ASP A 19 -13.00 26.01 -2.40
N ASP A 20 -13.05 24.87 -3.10
CA ASP A 20 -14.12 23.88 -2.98
C ASP A 20 -13.85 23.01 -1.75
N VAL A 21 -14.89 22.76 -0.95
CA VAL A 21 -14.86 21.75 0.11
C VAL A 21 -14.88 20.39 -0.57
N VAL A 22 -13.74 19.70 -0.56
CA VAL A 22 -13.64 18.34 -1.07
C VAL A 22 -13.49 17.43 0.14
N ASP A 23 -14.59 16.87 0.62
CA ASP A 23 -14.56 15.69 1.50
C ASP A 23 -14.10 14.50 0.65
N VAL A 24 -12.82 14.49 0.31
CA VAL A 24 -12.18 13.25 -0.12
C VAL A 24 -11.78 12.53 1.14
N ASP A 25 -12.72 11.76 1.68
CA ASP A 25 -12.44 10.80 2.72
C ASP A 25 -11.51 9.72 2.11
N LEU A 26 -10.21 9.97 2.20
CA LEU A 26 -9.13 9.06 1.83
C LEU A 26 -8.95 7.93 2.86
N GLN A 27 -9.96 7.71 3.72
CA GLN A 27 -10.09 6.43 4.41
C GLN A 27 -10.10 5.33 3.35
N PHE A 28 -8.94 4.68 3.22
CA PHE A 28 -8.85 3.36 2.64
C PHE A 28 -9.83 2.48 3.43
N VAL A 29 -11.03 2.31 2.89
CA VAL A 29 -11.98 1.32 3.36
C VAL A 29 -11.33 -0.03 3.08
N GLU A 30 -10.56 -0.54 4.04
CA GLU A 30 -10.42 -1.97 4.20
C GLU A 30 -11.83 -2.47 4.52
N GLU A 31 -12.55 -2.97 3.51
CA GLU A 31 -13.75 -3.76 3.74
C GLU A 31 -13.35 -4.97 4.61
N GLU A 32 -13.56 -4.84 5.91
CA GLU A 32 -13.66 -5.96 6.85
C GLU A 32 -14.86 -6.79 6.42
N SER A 33 -14.59 -7.90 5.72
CA SER A 33 -15.60 -8.83 5.25
C SER A 33 -16.09 -9.72 6.39
N ASP A 34 -16.82 -9.14 7.36
CA ASP A 34 -17.52 -9.87 8.42
C ASP A 34 -19.03 -9.95 8.15
N ALA A 35 -19.42 -10.52 7.00
CA ALA A 35 -20.82 -10.79 6.68
C ALA A 35 -21.04 -12.28 6.35
N ILE A 36 -21.63 -13.00 7.32
CA ILE A 36 -22.26 -14.31 7.10
C ILE A 36 -23.63 -14.04 6.44
N GLY A 37 -23.66 -14.00 5.10
CA GLY A 37 -24.86 -13.79 4.28
C GLY A 37 -24.68 -14.23 2.82
N PRO A 38 -25.75 -14.64 2.09
CA PRO A 38 -25.61 -15.45 0.89
C PRO A 38 -25.45 -14.61 -0.38
N LYS A 39 -24.21 -14.48 -0.88
CA LYS A 39 -23.75 -14.88 -2.22
C LYS A 39 -22.34 -14.32 -2.43
N ALA A 40 -21.36 -15.20 -2.23
CA ALA A 40 -19.98 -14.99 -2.61
C ALA A 40 -19.89 -14.64 -4.11
N LYS A 41 -19.57 -13.38 -4.43
CA LYS A 41 -18.53 -13.19 -5.45
C LYS A 41 -17.28 -13.76 -4.80
N SER A 42 -16.71 -14.83 -5.36
CA SER A 42 -15.43 -15.36 -4.90
C SER A 42 -14.34 -14.32 -5.21
N GLY A 43 -14.30 -13.25 -4.41
CA GLY A 43 -13.32 -12.19 -4.51
C GLY A 43 -11.95 -12.80 -4.31
N PHE A 44 -11.03 -12.52 -5.22
CA PHE A 44 -9.65 -12.90 -5.03
C PHE A 44 -9.12 -12.22 -3.75
N ASN A 45 -8.53 -13.00 -2.84
CA ASN A 45 -7.96 -12.46 -1.61
C ASN A 45 -6.66 -11.70 -1.93
N ILE A 46 -6.74 -10.39 -2.10
CA ILE A 46 -5.60 -9.52 -2.40
C ILE A 46 -4.54 -9.51 -1.28
N PHE A 47 -4.93 -9.78 -0.03
CA PHE A 47 -3.97 -9.85 1.08
C PHE A 47 -3.04 -11.06 0.97
N SER A 48 -3.51 -12.17 0.38
CA SER A 48 -2.65 -13.32 0.10
C SER A 48 -1.51 -12.96 -0.86
N PHE A 49 -1.77 -12.05 -1.81
CA PHE A 49 -0.76 -11.54 -2.73
C PHE A 49 0.26 -10.66 -2.02
N THR A 50 -0.16 -9.70 -1.20
CA THR A 50 0.76 -8.84 -0.44
C THR A 50 1.60 -9.64 0.57
N ASP A 51 1.01 -10.69 1.15
CA ASP A 51 1.72 -11.63 2.02
C ASP A 51 2.84 -12.37 1.27
N ALA A 52 2.56 -12.88 0.07
CA ALA A 52 3.57 -13.54 -0.76
C ALA A 52 4.70 -12.59 -1.18
N VAL A 53 4.38 -11.32 -1.45
CA VAL A 53 5.38 -10.27 -1.73
C VAL A 53 6.27 -10.01 -0.51
N GLY A 54 5.69 -9.82 0.68
CA GLY A 54 6.45 -9.61 1.92
C GLY A 54 7.27 -10.84 2.34
N ALA A 55 6.81 -12.03 2.00
CA ALA A 55 7.57 -13.27 2.19
C ALA A 55 8.68 -13.49 1.14
N ARG A 56 8.82 -12.58 0.15
CA ARG A 56 9.69 -12.73 -1.03
C ARG A 56 9.50 -14.06 -1.78
N ASN A 57 8.28 -14.59 -1.72
CA ASN A 57 7.93 -15.83 -2.42
C ASN A 57 7.51 -15.50 -3.85
N LYS A 58 8.50 -15.35 -4.73
CA LYS A 58 8.34 -15.00 -6.15
C LYS A 58 7.32 -15.85 -6.88
N LYS A 59 7.36 -17.16 -6.69
CA LYS A 59 6.48 -18.11 -7.39
C LYS A 59 5.03 -17.88 -6.98
N ASP A 60 4.77 -17.80 -5.67
CA ASP A 60 3.40 -17.62 -5.18
C ASP A 60 2.89 -16.22 -5.49
N ALA A 61 3.72 -15.19 -5.34
CA ALA A 61 3.37 -13.81 -5.71
C ALA A 61 3.01 -13.71 -7.20
N TRP A 62 3.74 -14.39 -8.10
CA TRP A 62 3.44 -14.41 -9.52
C TRP A 62 2.12 -15.11 -9.83
N VAL A 63 1.87 -16.29 -9.25
CA VAL A 63 0.62 -17.03 -9.44
C VAL A 63 -0.57 -16.22 -8.92
N LEU A 64 -0.42 -15.59 -7.77
CA LEU A 64 -1.44 -14.75 -7.16
C LEU A 64 -1.69 -13.48 -7.99
N TYR A 65 -0.67 -12.86 -8.55
CA TYR A 65 -0.82 -11.75 -9.49
C TYR A 65 -1.63 -12.14 -10.73
N GLN A 66 -1.34 -13.29 -11.34
CA GLN A 66 -2.10 -13.78 -12.50
C GLN A 66 -3.56 -14.08 -12.15
N LYS A 67 -3.82 -14.64 -10.96
CA LYS A 67 -5.18 -14.85 -10.46
C LYS A 67 -5.92 -13.53 -10.22
N ALA A 68 -5.23 -12.51 -9.71
CA ALA A 68 -5.78 -11.18 -9.52
C ALA A 68 -6.23 -10.56 -10.86
N LEU A 69 -5.37 -10.61 -11.87
CA LEU A 69 -5.72 -10.17 -13.23
C LEU A 69 -6.89 -10.97 -13.82
N ALA A 70 -6.90 -12.30 -13.64
CA ALA A 70 -7.99 -13.16 -14.09
C ALA A 70 -9.33 -12.88 -13.39
N SER A 71 -9.31 -12.34 -12.17
CA SER A 71 -10.51 -11.85 -11.49
C SER A 71 -10.99 -10.48 -11.95
N GLY A 72 -10.28 -9.84 -12.88
CA GLY A 72 -10.63 -8.55 -13.45
C GLY A 72 -10.07 -7.33 -12.72
N MET A 73 -9.17 -7.51 -11.73
CA MET A 73 -8.48 -6.37 -11.12
C MET A 73 -7.55 -5.70 -12.11
N VAL A 74 -7.48 -4.37 -12.02
CA VAL A 74 -6.61 -3.58 -12.89
C VAL A 74 -5.19 -3.60 -12.30
N PRO A 75 -4.13 -3.68 -13.14
CA PRO A 75 -2.75 -3.67 -12.64
C PRO A 75 -2.40 -2.51 -11.71
N GLU A 76 -3.03 -1.34 -11.90
CA GLU A 76 -2.83 -0.16 -11.06
C GLU A 76 -3.38 -0.34 -9.64
N GLU A 77 -4.52 -1.02 -9.48
CA GLU A 77 -5.05 -1.37 -8.15
C GLU A 77 -4.09 -2.30 -7.40
N ILE A 78 -3.57 -3.30 -8.11
CA ILE A 78 -2.58 -4.25 -7.56
C ILE A 78 -1.28 -3.52 -7.20
N PHE A 79 -0.82 -2.60 -8.05
CA PHE A 79 0.36 -1.77 -7.80
C PHE A 79 0.23 -1.00 -6.48
N TRP A 80 -0.91 -0.33 -6.24
CA TRP A 80 -1.12 0.42 -5.01
C TRP A 80 -1.11 -0.47 -3.76
N LYS A 81 -1.56 -1.73 -3.86
CA LYS A 81 -1.47 -2.69 -2.76
C LYS A 81 -0.04 -3.10 -2.44
N ILE A 82 0.83 -3.22 -3.45
CA ILE A 82 2.27 -3.48 -3.25
C ILE A 82 2.92 -2.27 -2.56
N VAL A 83 2.65 -1.06 -3.05
CA VAL A 83 3.17 0.19 -2.47
C VAL A 83 2.78 0.31 -1.01
N TRP A 84 1.50 0.07 -0.69
CA TRP A 84 1.03 0.08 0.69
C TRP A 84 1.76 -0.98 1.53
N ALA A 85 1.87 -2.22 1.07
CA ALA A 85 2.55 -3.28 1.83
C ALA A 85 4.03 -2.94 2.13
N ILE A 86 4.74 -2.35 1.16
CA ILE A 86 6.14 -1.93 1.33
C ILE A 86 6.25 -0.73 2.25
N LYS A 87 5.36 0.27 2.13
CA LYS A 87 5.28 1.40 3.05
C LYS A 87 5.06 0.92 4.49
N THR A 88 4.13 -0.01 4.69
CA THR A 88 3.82 -0.63 5.98
C THR A 88 5.05 -1.35 6.55
N MET A 89 5.82 -2.08 5.73
CA MET A 89 7.09 -2.68 6.16
C MET A 89 8.15 -1.62 6.51
N LEU A 90 8.28 -0.54 5.73
CA LEU A 90 9.21 0.55 6.05
C LEU A 90 8.86 1.25 7.37
N LEU A 91 7.57 1.51 7.61
CA LEU A 91 7.09 2.05 8.89
C LEU A 91 7.38 1.09 10.03
N ALA A 92 7.07 -0.20 9.86
CA ALA A 92 7.37 -1.23 10.86
C ALA A 92 8.88 -1.37 11.10
N LYS A 93 9.76 -1.02 10.15
CA LYS A 93 11.21 -1.05 10.35
C LYS A 93 11.68 0.04 11.33
N VAL A 94 11.10 1.24 11.26
CA VAL A 94 11.56 2.41 12.04
C VAL A 94 10.81 2.61 13.36
N THR A 95 9.61 2.04 13.49
CA THR A 95 8.78 2.12 14.70
C THR A 95 8.87 0.86 15.56
N LYS A 96 8.40 0.95 16.80
CA LYS A 96 8.37 -0.14 17.78
C LYS A 96 6.98 -0.72 18.02
N SER A 97 5.92 0.04 17.78
CA SER A 97 4.53 -0.41 17.96
C SER A 97 3.62 0.04 16.82
N ALA A 98 2.45 -0.60 16.73
CA ALA A 98 1.41 -0.23 15.77
C ALA A 98 0.85 1.17 16.05
N ASP A 99 0.72 1.54 17.33
CA ASP A 99 0.25 2.86 17.75
C ASP A 99 1.24 3.97 17.36
N GLU A 100 2.56 3.74 17.48
CA GLU A 100 3.59 4.69 17.05
C GLU A 100 3.57 4.88 15.52
N ALA A 101 3.18 3.85 14.78
CA ALA A 101 3.04 3.89 13.33
C ALA A 101 1.68 4.41 12.86
N ASP A 102 0.76 4.77 13.77
CA ASP A 102 -0.63 5.15 13.47
C ASP A 102 -1.34 4.12 12.58
N MET A 103 -1.26 2.84 12.96
CA MET A 103 -1.73 1.70 12.16
C MET A 103 -2.45 0.64 12.99
N LYS A 104 -3.33 -0.13 12.35
CA LYS A 104 -3.95 -1.32 12.97
C LYS A 104 -2.88 -2.37 13.36
N PRO A 105 -3.06 -3.10 14.49
CA PRO A 105 -2.08 -4.07 14.97
C PRO A 105 -1.77 -5.23 14.01
N PHE A 106 -2.78 -5.72 13.27
CA PHE A 106 -2.62 -6.90 12.42
C PHE A 106 -1.69 -6.65 11.22
N PRO A 107 -1.94 -5.63 10.35
CA PRO A 107 -1.01 -5.28 9.28
C PRO A 107 0.39 -4.94 9.79
N TYR A 108 0.49 -4.23 10.90
CA TYR A 108 1.78 -3.89 11.52
C TYR A 108 2.59 -5.12 11.90
N SER A 109 1.97 -6.04 12.64
CA SER A 109 2.62 -7.25 13.13
C SER A 109 3.07 -8.15 11.99
N LYS A 110 2.23 -8.27 10.96
CA LYS A 110 2.56 -9.02 9.74
C LYS A 110 3.74 -8.39 8.99
N ALA A 111 3.72 -7.08 8.80
CA ALA A 111 4.81 -6.34 8.17
C ALA A 111 6.12 -6.51 8.95
N LYS A 112 6.08 -6.38 10.28
CA LYS A 112 7.24 -6.60 11.17
C LYS A 112 7.81 -8.01 11.00
N SER A 113 6.96 -9.03 10.91
CA SER A 113 7.39 -10.42 10.71
C SER A 113 8.09 -10.64 9.36
N ASN A 114 7.68 -9.92 8.32
CA ASN A 114 8.26 -10.04 6.97
C ASN A 114 9.62 -9.35 6.83
N LEU A 115 10.00 -8.44 7.74
CA LEU A 115 11.28 -7.72 7.67
C LEU A 115 12.50 -8.65 7.68
N VAL A 116 12.39 -9.82 8.32
CA VAL A 116 13.49 -10.81 8.37
C VAL A 116 13.89 -11.34 6.99
N ASN A 117 13.00 -11.21 5.99
CA ASN A 117 13.24 -11.68 4.63
C ASN A 117 14.02 -10.66 3.78
N PHE A 118 14.22 -9.43 4.26
CA PHE A 118 14.87 -8.35 3.52
C PHE A 118 16.26 -8.07 4.10
N LYS A 119 17.24 -7.90 3.22
CA LYS A 119 18.56 -7.39 3.63
C LYS A 119 18.48 -5.89 3.89
N GLU A 120 19.50 -5.37 4.54
CA GLU A 120 19.65 -3.94 4.73
C GLU A 120 19.67 -3.21 3.37
N GLY A 121 18.80 -2.20 3.21
CA GLY A 121 18.68 -1.42 1.98
C GLY A 121 17.80 -2.03 0.88
N ASP A 122 17.43 -3.31 0.96
CA ASP A 122 16.61 -3.97 -0.07
C ASP A 122 15.22 -3.33 -0.17
N LEU A 123 14.60 -3.07 0.98
CA LEU A 123 13.23 -2.56 1.04
C LEU A 123 13.15 -1.10 0.57
N GLU A 124 14.15 -0.30 0.92
CA GLU A 124 14.31 1.08 0.43
C GLU A 124 14.52 1.11 -1.08
N SER A 125 15.38 0.23 -1.61
CA SER A 125 15.65 0.12 -3.05
C SER A 125 14.40 -0.33 -3.82
N LEU A 126 13.63 -1.27 -3.25
CA LEU A 126 12.36 -1.73 -3.81
C LEU A 126 11.32 -0.61 -3.85
N SER A 127 11.18 0.13 -2.75
CA SER A 127 10.29 1.30 -2.67
C SER A 127 10.65 2.38 -3.69
N GLN A 128 11.95 2.71 -3.81
CA GLN A 128 12.44 3.66 -4.81
C GLN A 128 12.15 3.19 -6.23
N SER A 129 12.39 1.91 -6.53
CA SER A 129 12.15 1.32 -7.85
C SER A 129 10.67 1.39 -8.25
N LEU A 130 9.76 1.15 -7.31
CA LEU A 130 8.31 1.27 -7.53
C LEU A 130 7.89 2.71 -7.83
N LEU A 131 8.39 3.68 -7.06
CA LEU A 131 8.07 5.09 -7.25
C LEU A 131 8.58 5.60 -8.61
N VAL A 132 9.85 5.32 -8.93
CA VAL A 132 10.46 5.68 -10.22
C VAL A 132 9.72 5.01 -11.37
N GLY A 133 9.42 3.71 -11.23
CA GLY A 133 8.65 2.95 -12.21
C GLY A 133 7.27 3.56 -12.48
N TYR A 134 6.54 3.93 -11.43
CA TYR A 134 5.23 4.55 -11.54
C TYR A 134 5.28 5.87 -12.30
N HIS A 135 6.22 6.77 -11.95
CA HIS A 135 6.39 8.02 -12.67
C HIS A 135 6.78 7.82 -14.14
N ASN A 136 7.60 6.81 -14.44
CA ASN A 136 7.94 6.48 -15.81
C ASN A 136 6.73 5.98 -16.60
N ALA A 137 5.91 5.10 -16.01
CA ALA A 137 4.67 4.64 -16.62
C ALA A 137 3.70 5.81 -16.87
N ARG A 138 3.53 6.71 -15.90
CA ARG A 138 2.69 7.92 -16.06
C ARG A 138 3.19 8.90 -17.13
N ARG A 139 4.47 8.84 -17.47
CA ARG A 139 5.10 9.59 -18.57
C ARG A 139 5.08 8.84 -19.90
N GLY A 140 4.39 7.70 -19.99
CA GLY A 140 4.30 6.88 -21.21
C GLY A 140 5.58 6.10 -21.53
N LYS A 141 6.51 5.94 -20.57
CA LYS A 141 7.76 5.19 -20.76
C LYS A 141 7.65 3.71 -20.35
N GLY A 142 6.44 3.18 -20.24
CA GLY A 142 6.16 1.81 -19.87
C GLY A 142 4.73 1.63 -19.33
N GLU A 143 4.37 0.39 -19.03
CA GLU A 143 3.06 0.00 -18.52
C GLU A 143 3.12 -0.39 -17.05
N ILE A 144 2.08 -0.05 -16.27
CA ILE A 144 2.00 -0.40 -14.85
C ILE A 144 1.98 -1.93 -14.65
N GLY A 145 1.33 -2.68 -15.53
CA GLY A 145 1.35 -4.14 -15.48
C GLY A 145 2.76 -4.71 -15.58
N THR A 146 3.53 -4.23 -16.56
CA THR A 146 4.94 -4.62 -16.74
C THR A 146 5.80 -4.22 -15.55
N LEU A 147 5.54 -3.06 -14.94
CA LEU A 147 6.22 -2.65 -13.71
C LEU A 147 5.97 -3.64 -12.57
N VAL A 148 4.70 -3.94 -12.30
CA VAL A 148 4.30 -4.89 -11.23
C VAL A 148 4.91 -6.27 -11.46
N GLU A 149 4.82 -6.78 -12.68
CA GLU A 149 5.42 -8.07 -13.05
C GLU A 149 6.93 -8.09 -12.81
N LYS A 150 7.65 -7.07 -13.29
CA LYS A 150 9.10 -6.97 -13.07
C LYS A 150 9.46 -6.90 -11.59
N THR A 151 8.69 -6.14 -10.80
CA THR A 151 8.87 -6.08 -9.35
C THR A 151 8.74 -7.47 -8.72
N ILE A 152 7.66 -8.20 -9.03
CA ILE A 152 7.44 -9.56 -8.49
C ILE A 152 8.57 -10.51 -8.89
N LEU A 153 9.01 -10.47 -10.16
CA LEU A 153 10.06 -11.34 -10.66
C LEU A 153 11.45 -11.00 -10.10
N SER A 154 11.64 -9.80 -9.57
CA SER A 154 12.88 -9.34 -8.91
C SER A 154 13.01 -9.71 -7.43
N LEU A 155 11.93 -10.19 -6.80
CA LEU A 155 11.93 -10.58 -5.38
C LEU A 155 12.96 -11.65 -5.05
#